data_AF-A0AAV3P224-F1
#
_entry.id   AF-A0AAV3P224-F1
#
_cell.length_a   1.000
_cell.length_b   1.000
_cell.length_c   1.000
_cell.angle_alpha   90.00
_cell.angle_beta   90.00
_cell.angle_gamma   90.00
#
_symmetry.space_group_name_H-M   'P 1'
#
loop_
_entity.id
_entity.type
_entity.pdbx_description
1 polymer ?
#
loop_
_entity_poly.entity_id
_entity_poly.type
_entity_poly.pdbx_seq_one_letter_code
_entity_poly.pdbx_strand_id
1 'polypeptide(L)'
;MRMKISENNSDGLVTTFYLTNLVDGDYSKPHDEIDFEFILTKGILLQTNLFSNDRGNREQRFHLWFDPSKDFHTYEILWNYQQIVFFVDKIPIRHHLSPIVKI
;
A
#
# COMPACT_ATOMS: atom_id res chain seq x y z
N MET A 1 -2.26 1.55 10.14
CA MET A 1 -1.69 2.86 10.52
C MET A 1 -2.75 3.94 10.42
N ARG A 2 -2.73 4.96 11.30
CA ARG A 2 -3.59 6.14 11.17
C ARG A 2 -2.77 7.28 10.57
N MET A 3 -3.13 7.74 9.37
CA MET A 3 -2.35 8.70 8.59
C MET A 3 -3.23 9.83 8.07
N LYS A 4 -2.65 11.03 7.99
CA LYS A 4 -3.15 12.14 7.19
C LYS A 4 -2.10 12.45 6.14
N ILE A 5 -2.50 12.48 4.89
CA ILE A 5 -1.58 12.70 3.77
C ILE A 5 -1.31 14.20 3.65
N SER A 6 -0.10 14.57 3.24
CA SER A 6 0.21 15.98 3.07
C SER A 6 -0.62 16.59 1.94
N GLU A 7 -1.12 17.80 2.16
CA GLU A 7 -1.75 18.62 1.11
C GLU A 7 -0.70 19.18 0.12
N ASN A 8 0.61 19.05 0.43
CA ASN A 8 1.66 19.60 -0.42
C ASN A 8 1.63 18.98 -1.82
N ASN A 9 1.44 19.87 -2.79
CA ASN A 9 1.37 19.59 -4.22
C ASN A 9 2.76 19.42 -4.85
N SER A 10 3.69 18.77 -4.15
CA SER A 10 5.01 18.46 -4.70
C SER A 10 4.88 17.26 -5.63
N ASP A 11 4.75 17.55 -6.93
CA ASP A 11 4.76 16.53 -7.98
C ASP A 11 5.92 15.55 -7.75
N GLY A 12 5.60 14.26 -7.73
CA GLY A 12 6.58 13.18 -7.60
C GLY A 12 6.88 12.69 -6.17
N LEU A 13 6.26 13.28 -5.13
CA LEU A 13 6.35 12.71 -3.78
C LEU A 13 5.39 11.52 -3.62
N VAL A 14 5.89 10.43 -3.05
CA VAL A 14 5.10 9.24 -2.69
C VAL A 14 5.18 9.05 -1.19
N THR A 15 4.05 9.13 -0.50
CA THR A 15 3.95 8.69 0.89
C THR A 15 3.64 7.19 0.90
N THR A 16 4.43 6.38 1.59
CA THR A 16 4.26 4.93 1.61
C THR A 16 4.07 4.37 3.01
N PHE A 17 3.29 3.30 3.10
CA PHE A 17 3.19 2.40 4.23
C PHE A 17 3.21 0.98 3.68
N TYR A 18 4.23 0.20 4.01
CA TYR A 18 4.43 -1.12 3.42
C TYR A 18 4.97 -2.12 4.45
N LEU A 19 4.84 -3.39 4.11
CA LEU A 19 5.46 -4.51 4.81
C LEU A 19 6.41 -5.22 3.85
N THR A 20 7.62 -5.55 4.28
CA THR A 20 8.61 -6.29 3.48
C THR A 20 9.40 -7.24 4.35
N ASN A 21 9.85 -8.37 3.78
CA ASN A 21 10.84 -9.26 4.42
C ASN A 21 12.29 -8.90 4.07
N LEU A 22 12.50 -7.82 3.31
CA LEU A 22 13.82 -7.29 3.03
C LEU A 22 14.46 -6.78 4.32
N VAL A 23 15.58 -7.38 4.71
CA VAL A 23 16.32 -7.02 5.93
C VAL A 23 17.37 -5.97 5.58
N ASP A 24 17.32 -4.80 6.22
CA ASP A 24 18.30 -3.72 6.08
C ASP A 24 18.60 -3.29 4.62
N GLY A 25 17.64 -3.48 3.71
CA GLY A 25 17.83 -3.19 2.29
C GLY A 25 18.73 -4.18 1.55
N ASP A 26 18.94 -5.39 2.08
CA ASP A 26 19.75 -6.43 1.44
C ASP A 26 19.00 -7.12 0.29
N TYR A 27 19.19 -6.62 -0.92
CA TYR A 27 18.62 -7.18 -2.15
C TYR A 27 19.38 -8.40 -2.70
N SER A 28 20.24 -9.07 -1.90
CA SER A 28 20.93 -10.29 -2.33
C SER A 28 20.00 -11.50 -2.46
N LYS A 29 18.80 -11.43 -1.87
CA LYS A 29 17.76 -12.45 -1.95
C LYS A 29 16.44 -11.82 -2.43
N PRO A 30 15.61 -12.60 -3.14
CA PRO A 30 14.30 -12.11 -3.53
C PRO A 30 13.43 -11.76 -2.33
N HIS A 31 12.68 -10.68 -2.45
CA HIS A 31 11.81 -10.18 -1.39
C HIS A 31 10.33 -10.24 -1.76
N ASP A 32 9.53 -10.19 -0.71
CA ASP A 32 8.08 -10.17 -0.71
C ASP A 32 7.65 -8.84 -0.08
N GLU A 33 6.64 -8.17 -0.66
CA GLU A 33 6.23 -6.82 -0.24
C GLU A 33 4.72 -6.60 -0.40
N ILE A 34 4.13 -5.83 0.51
CA ILE A 34 2.72 -5.40 0.47
C ILE A 34 2.68 -3.88 0.65
N ASP A 35 2.17 -3.18 -0.37
CA ASP A 35 2.31 -1.72 -0.46
C ASP A 35 0.99 -0.97 -0.33
N PHE A 36 1.01 0.12 0.43
CA PHE A 36 0.17 1.30 0.21
C PHE A 36 1.04 2.47 -0.21
N GLU A 37 0.74 3.07 -1.36
CA GLU A 37 1.47 4.21 -1.91
C GLU A 37 0.49 5.34 -2.26
N PHE A 38 0.68 6.51 -1.68
CA PHE A 38 -0.09 7.71 -2.01
C PHE A 38 0.70 8.53 -3.01
N ILE A 39 0.23 8.53 -4.26
CA ILE A 39 0.88 9.21 -5.38
C ILE A 39 0.22 10.58 -5.53
N LEU A 40 1.00 11.63 -5.26
CA LEU A 40 0.59 13.02 -5.46
C LEU A 40 0.72 13.38 -6.94
N THR A 41 -0.41 13.58 -7.61
CA THR A 41 -0.50 14.04 -9.01
C THR A 41 -1.44 15.26 -9.08
N LYS A 42 -2.37 15.33 -10.04
CA LYS A 42 -3.47 16.32 -10.04
C LYS A 42 -4.49 16.11 -8.90
N GLY A 43 -4.30 15.06 -8.12
CA GLY A 43 -5.01 14.69 -6.90
C GLY A 43 -4.24 13.57 -6.20
N ILE A 44 -4.73 13.12 -5.05
CA ILE A 44 -4.10 12.02 -4.29
C ILE A 44 -4.68 10.70 -4.79
N LEU A 45 -3.83 9.87 -5.40
CA LEU A 45 -4.17 8.50 -5.78
C LEU A 45 -3.62 7.53 -4.73
N LEU A 46 -4.46 6.60 -4.29
CA LEU A 46 -4.00 5.47 -3.49
C LEU A 46 -3.66 4.30 -4.43
N GLN A 47 -2.41 3.85 -4.42
CA GLN A 47 -1.96 2.64 -5.08
C GLN A 47 -1.73 1.54 -4.03
N THR A 48 -2.07 0.31 -4.40
CA THR A 48 -1.66 -0.89 -3.66
C THR A 48 -0.85 -1.80 -4.59
N ASN A 49 0.15 -2.49 -4.07
CA ASN A 49 0.93 -3.45 -4.84
C ASN A 49 1.27 -4.68 -4.00
N LEU A 50 1.66 -5.76 -4.69
CA LEU A 50 2.07 -7.02 -4.08
C LEU A 50 3.29 -7.55 -4.83
N PHE A 51 4.43 -7.64 -4.15
CA PHE A 51 5.62 -8.33 -4.63
C PHE A 51 5.70 -9.74 -4.03
N SER A 52 6.06 -10.70 -4.88
CA SER A 52 6.34 -12.07 -4.48
C SER A 52 7.58 -12.55 -5.24
N ASN A 53 8.66 -12.83 -4.52
CA ASN A 53 9.96 -13.20 -5.05
C ASN A 53 10.43 -12.20 -6.12
N ASP A 54 10.51 -10.92 -5.76
CA ASP A 54 10.82 -9.74 -6.60
C ASP A 54 9.85 -9.47 -7.75
N ARG A 55 8.80 -10.28 -7.91
CA ARG A 55 7.81 -10.06 -8.96
C ARG A 55 6.68 -9.21 -8.40
N GLY A 56 6.67 -7.93 -8.76
CA GLY A 56 5.56 -7.00 -8.54
C GLY A 56 4.57 -7.01 -9.72
N ASN A 57 4.29 -5.82 -10.27
CA ASN A 57 3.34 -5.57 -11.37
C ASN A 57 1.91 -6.01 -11.05
N ARG A 58 1.49 -5.81 -9.79
CA ARG A 58 0.13 -6.12 -9.32
C ARG A 58 -0.51 -4.85 -8.77
N GLU A 59 -0.24 -3.71 -9.39
CA GLU A 59 -0.72 -2.42 -8.95
C GLU A 59 -2.24 -2.33 -9.11
N GLN A 60 -2.91 -1.77 -8.13
CA GLN A 60 -4.28 -1.27 -8.25
C GLN A 60 -4.35 0.15 -7.71
N ARG A 61 -5.02 1.05 -8.44
CA ARG A 61 -5.12 2.48 -8.11
C ARG A 61 -6.56 2.87 -7.83
N PHE A 62 -6.75 3.71 -6.82
CA PHE A 62 -8.06 4.13 -6.32
C PHE A 62 -8.07 5.64 -6.11
N HIS A 63 -9.21 6.27 -6.43
CA HIS A 63 -9.59 7.55 -5.85
C HIS A 63 -10.37 7.24 -4.56
N LEU A 64 -10.00 7.89 -3.46
CA LEU A 64 -10.72 7.75 -2.20
C LEU A 64 -12.02 8.56 -2.23
N TRP A 65 -13.02 8.10 -1.49
CA TRP A 65 -14.32 8.79 -1.35
C TRP A 65 -14.27 9.99 -0.38
N PHE A 66 -13.07 10.43 -0.02
CA PHE A 66 -12.76 11.56 0.83
C PHE A 66 -11.41 12.16 0.41
N ASP A 67 -11.12 13.37 0.89
CA ASP A 67 -9.80 14.00 0.73
C ASP A 67 -8.87 13.54 1.87
N PRO A 68 -7.87 12.68 1.59
CA PRO A 68 -7.00 12.10 2.61
C PRO A 68 -6.03 13.13 3.22
N SER A 69 -6.02 14.37 2.73
CA SER A 69 -5.24 15.47 3.30
C SER A 69 -5.94 16.25 4.41
N LYS A 70 -7.27 16.11 4.53
CA LYS A 70 -8.08 16.94 5.43
C LYS A 70 -8.20 16.37 6.83
N ASP A 71 -8.18 15.05 7.00
CA ASP A 71 -8.20 14.41 8.31
C ASP A 71 -7.39 13.11 8.32
N PHE A 72 -7.18 12.55 9.51
CA PHE A 72 -6.53 11.27 9.71
C PHE A 72 -7.50 10.12 9.44
N HIS A 73 -7.12 9.26 8.50
CA HIS A 73 -7.82 8.03 8.16
C HIS A 73 -6.99 6.79 8.55
N THR A 74 -7.66 5.66 8.68
CA THR A 74 -7.03 4.37 9.00
C THR A 74 -6.79 3.55 7.74
N TYR A 75 -5.55 3.05 7.58
CA TYR A 75 -5.12 2.20 6.49
C TYR A 75 -4.55 0.92 7.08
N GLU A 76 -5.13 -0.22 6.75
CA GLU A 76 -4.86 -1.48 7.44
C GLU A 76 -4.63 -2.61 6.43
N ILE A 77 -3.74 -3.53 6.78
CA ILE A 77 -3.47 -4.74 6.03
C ILE A 77 -3.84 -5.92 6.93
N LEU A 78 -4.79 -6.74 6.49
CA LEU A 78 -4.96 -8.10 7.01
C LEU A 78 -4.16 -9.04 6.14
N TRP A 79 -3.20 -9.75 6.73
CA TRP A 79 -2.42 -10.78 6.05
C TRP A 79 -2.43 -12.06 6.88
N ASN A 80 -2.80 -13.18 6.25
CA ASN A 80 -2.73 -14.51 6.82
C ASN A 80 -2.58 -15.56 5.70
N TYR A 81 -2.47 -16.84 6.05
CA TYR A 81 -2.28 -17.96 5.12
C TYR A 81 -3.35 -18.13 4.02
N GLN A 82 -4.49 -17.44 4.12
CA GLN A 82 -5.59 -17.56 3.14
C GLN A 82 -5.72 -16.32 2.26
N GLN A 83 -5.37 -15.13 2.76
CA GLN A 83 -5.72 -13.88 2.11
C GLN A 83 -4.83 -12.70 2.49
N ILE A 84 -4.80 -11.73 1.59
CA ILE A 84 -4.38 -10.35 1.85
C ILE A 84 -5.58 -9.44 1.60
N VAL A 85 -5.92 -8.59 2.57
CA VAL A 85 -6.99 -7.59 2.45
C VAL A 85 -6.47 -6.22 2.85
N PHE A 86 -6.66 -5.26 1.95
CA PHE A 86 -6.36 -3.85 2.20
C PHE A 86 -7.64 -3.15 2.64
N PHE A 87 -7.57 -2.41 3.75
CA PHE A 87 -8.69 -1.64 4.28
C PHE A 87 -8.36 -0.15 4.32
N VAL A 88 -9.38 0.66 4.08
CA VAL A 88 -9.42 2.09 4.36
C VAL A 88 -10.64 2.35 5.24
N ASP A 89 -10.45 2.83 6.46
CA ASP A 89 -11.53 3.04 7.44
C ASP A 89 -12.43 1.81 7.63
N LYS A 90 -11.79 0.64 7.79
CA LYS A 90 -12.43 -0.68 7.93
C LYS A 90 -13.23 -1.13 6.69
N ILE A 91 -13.19 -0.39 5.59
CA ILE A 91 -13.80 -0.77 4.31
C ILE A 91 -12.74 -1.49 3.48
N PRO A 92 -12.97 -2.76 3.07
CA PRO A 92 -12.03 -3.47 2.22
C PRO A 92 -12.04 -2.86 0.82
N ILE A 93 -10.88 -2.44 0.33
CA ILE A 93 -10.72 -1.85 -1.01
C ILE A 93 -10.09 -2.82 -2.02
N ARG A 94 -9.37 -3.83 -1.52
CA ARG A 94 -8.73 -4.87 -2.33
C ARG A 94 -8.63 -6.16 -1.54
N HIS A 95 -8.96 -7.27 -2.19
CA HIS A 95 -8.85 -8.61 -1.64
C HIS A 95 -8.08 -9.52 -2.62
N HIS A 96 -7.10 -10.25 -2.10
CA HIS A 96 -6.35 -11.24 -2.85
C HIS A 96 -6.42 -12.60 -2.13
N LEU A 97 -6.96 -13.61 -2.80
CA LEU A 97 -7.04 -14.99 -2.33
C LEU A 97 -5.70 -15.70 -2.59
N SER A 98 -5.22 -16.47 -1.62
CA SER A 98 -3.88 -17.09 -1.56
C SER A 98 -2.75 -16.07 -1.33
N PRO A 99 -2.06 -16.07 -0.18
CA PRO A 99 -0.92 -15.19 0.01
C PRO A 99 0.25 -15.75 -0.80
N ILE A 100 0.43 -15.21 -2.00
CA ILE A 100 1.68 -15.33 -2.76
C ILE A 100 2.85 -14.66 -2.01
N VAL A 101 2.54 -13.76 -1.08
CA VAL A 101 3.48 -12.95 -0.29
C VAL A 101 3.72 -13.59 1.09
N LYS A 102 4.99 -13.76 1.47
CA LYS A 102 5.49 -14.37 2.71
C LYS A 102 6.47 -13.42 3.40
N ILE A 103 5.94 -12.60 4.31
CA ILE A 103 6.72 -11.59 5.05
C ILE A 103 7.19 -12.13 6.40
#